data_AF-A0A1C5D059-F1
#
_entry.id   AF-A0A1C5D059-F1
#
_cell.length_a   1.000
_cell.length_b   1.000
_cell.length_c   1.000
_cell.angle_alpha   90.00
_cell.angle_beta   90.00
_cell.angle_gamma   90.00
#
_symmetry.space_group_name_H-M   'P 1'
#
loop_
_entity.id
_entity.type
_entity.pdbx_description
1 polymer ?
#
loop_
_entity_poly.entity_id
_entity_poly.type
_entity_poly.pdbx_seq_one_letter_code
_entity_poly.pdbx_strand_id
1 'polypeptide(L)' 'GPHAQALLAPLAAQPALTDTLRTWLSLHGSWDRTAVALSVHRNTVRQRVARAALLLGADLDDPDVRMELWFALRHS' A
#
# COMPACT_ATOMS: atom_id res chain seq x y z
N GLY A 1 7.34 12.26 -8.10
CA GLY A 1 8.33 12.35 -9.21
C GLY A 1 8.09 11.26 -10.25
N PRO A 2 8.70 11.32 -11.45
CA PRO A 2 8.39 10.39 -12.56
C PRO A 2 8.65 8.92 -12.21
N HIS A 3 9.69 8.63 -11.42
CA HIS A 3 9.95 7.29 -10.91
C HIS A 3 8.84 6.78 -9.98
N ALA A 4 8.38 7.60 -9.02
CA ALA A 4 7.27 7.25 -8.13
C ALA A 4 5.95 7.02 -8.89
N GLN A 5 5.69 7.80 -9.94
CA GLN A 5 4.51 7.60 -10.79
C GLN A 5 4.59 6.29 -11.57
N ALA A 6 5.75 5.95 -12.12
CA ALA A 6 5.97 4.68 -12.81
C ALA A 6 5.82 3.48 -11.86
N LEU A 7 6.39 3.57 -10.66
CA LEU A 7 6.27 2.53 -9.62
C LEU A 7 4.81 2.28 -9.24
N LEU A 8 4.01 3.35 -9.10
CA LEU A 8 2.61 3.25 -8.66
C LEU A 8 1.60 3.09 -9.80
N ALA A 9 2.04 3.15 -11.07
CA ALA A 9 1.17 3.05 -12.24
C ALA A 9 0.23 1.82 -12.22
N PRO A 10 0.67 0.62 -11.78
CA PRO A 10 -0.23 -0.55 -11.68
C PRO A 10 -1.42 -0.36 -10.72
N LEU A 11 -1.34 0.58 -9.77
CA LEU A 11 -2.39 0.88 -8.82
C LEU A 11 -3.25 2.10 -9.21
N ALA A 12 -2.91 2.82 -10.29
CA ALA A 12 -3.56 4.08 -10.66
C ALA A 12 -5.09 3.94 -10.85
N ALA A 13 -5.55 2.80 -11.38
CA ALA A 13 -6.97 2.50 -11.58
C ALA A 13 -7.66 1.87 -10.35
N GLN A 14 -6.96 1.74 -9.21
CA GLN A 14 -7.42 1.00 -8.03
C GLN A 14 -7.30 1.83 -6.74
N PRO A 15 -8.09 2.91 -6.58
CA PRO A 15 -7.97 3.85 -5.46
C PRO A 15 -8.04 3.17 -4.09
N ALA A 16 -8.92 2.18 -3.93
CA ALA A 16 -9.05 1.43 -2.69
C ALA A 16 -7.79 0.64 -2.31
N LEU A 17 -7.01 0.15 -3.28
CA LEU A 17 -5.73 -0.52 -3.01
C LEU A 17 -4.65 0.49 -2.63
N THR A 18 -4.56 1.59 -3.37
CA THR A 18 -3.64 2.70 -3.10
C THR A 18 -3.84 3.26 -1.70
N ASP A 19 -5.08 3.56 -1.32
CA ASP A 19 -5.41 4.10 0.00
C ASP A 19 -5.17 3.06 1.10
N THR A 20 -5.48 1.79 0.85
CA THR A 20 -5.21 0.73 1.83
C THR A 20 -3.72 0.55 2.08
N LEU A 21 -2.91 0.50 1.02
CA LEU A 21 -1.47 0.34 1.12
C LEU A 21 -0.82 1.57 1.78
N ARG A 22 -1.23 2.79 1.41
CA ARG A 22 -0.74 4.04 2.02
C ARG A 22 -1.01 4.07 3.52
N THR A 23 -2.23 3.75 3.94
CA THR A 23 -2.63 3.74 5.35
C THR A 23 -1.93 2.63 6.12
N TRP A 24 -1.79 1.44 5.53
CA TRP A 24 -1.07 0.33 6.14
C TRP A 24 0.41 0.63 6.38
N LEU A 25 1.11 1.20 5.39
CA LEU A 25 2.50 1.64 5.53
C LEU A 25 2.64 2.75 6.59
N SER A 26 1.73 3.73 6.59
CA SER A 26 1.73 4.83 7.57
C SER A 26 1.44 4.36 9.01
N LEU A 27 0.81 3.20 9.18
CA LEU A 27 0.52 2.57 10.48
C LEU A 27 1.47 1.40 10.79
N HIS A 28 2.66 1.39 10.18
CA HIS A 28 3.74 0.43 10.41
C HIS A 28 3.32 -1.03 10.20
N GLY A 29 2.47 -1.27 9.20
CA GLY A 29 2.02 -2.60 8.82
C GLY A 29 0.94 -3.21 9.72
N SER A 30 0.28 -2.40 10.55
CA SER A 30 -0.73 -2.89 11.48
C SER A 30 -2.09 -3.16 10.80
N TRP A 31 -2.46 -4.43 10.68
CA TRP A 31 -3.75 -4.83 10.09
C TRP A 31 -4.95 -4.21 10.80
N ASP A 32 -4.98 -4.28 12.13
CA ASP A 32 -6.13 -3.83 12.91
C ASP A 32 -6.24 -2.31 12.94
N ARG A 33 -5.12 -1.58 13.09
CA ARG A 33 -5.16 -0.10 13.05
C ARG A 33 -5.57 0.41 11.66
N THR A 34 -5.12 -0.23 10.59
CA THR A 34 -5.56 0.11 9.22
C THR A 34 -7.04 -0.21 9.02
N ALA A 35 -7.52 -1.35 9.54
CA ALA A 35 -8.92 -1.74 9.46
C ALA A 35 -9.82 -0.68 10.12
N VAL A 36 -9.45 -0.24 11.33
CA VAL A 36 -10.12 0.85 12.05
C VAL A 36 -10.05 2.16 11.26
N ALA A 37 -8.87 2.56 10.79
CA ALA A 37 -8.69 3.83 10.08
C ALA A 37 -9.48 3.90 8.76
N LEU A 38 -9.72 2.77 8.10
CA LEU A 38 -10.44 2.70 6.83
C LEU A 38 -11.89 2.23 6.99
N SER A 39 -12.36 1.97 8.21
CA SER A 39 -13.69 1.42 8.50
C SER A 39 -14.01 0.14 7.70
N VAL A 40 -13.04 -0.77 7.60
CA VAL A 40 -13.19 -2.07 6.93
C VAL A 40 -12.79 -3.21 7.85
N HIS A 41 -13.12 -4.45 7.49
CA HIS A 41 -12.65 -5.61 8.22
C HIS A 41 -11.15 -5.87 7.99
N ARG A 42 -10.43 -6.39 9.00
CA ARG A 42 -8.98 -6.71 8.91
C ARG A 42 -8.63 -7.63 7.73
N ASN A 43 -9.51 -8.56 7.39
CA ASN A 43 -9.28 -9.47 6.24
C ASN A 43 -9.34 -8.72 4.91
N THR A 44 -10.19 -7.69 4.79
CA THR A 44 -10.23 -6.81 3.62
C THR A 44 -8.91 -6.05 3.48
N VAL A 45 -8.32 -5.57 4.58
CA VAL A 45 -6.98 -4.95 4.56
C VAL A 45 -5.94 -5.93 4.02
N ARG A 46 -5.86 -7.13 4.60
CA ARG A 46 -4.89 -8.17 4.17
C ARG A 46 -5.03 -8.50 2.68
N GLN A 47 -6.27 -8.70 2.21
CA GLN A 47 -6.54 -9.00 0.80
C GLN A 47 -6.12 -7.86 -0.12
N ARG A 48 -6.43 -6.61 0.24
CA ARG A 48 -6.06 -5.43 -0.54
C ARG A 48 -4.54 -5.20 -0.56
N VAL A 49 -3.85 -5.35 0.57
CA VAL A 49 -2.39 -5.23 0.64
C VAL A 49 -1.70 -6.32 -0.17
N ALA A 50 -2.15 -7.58 -0.04
CA ALA A 50 -1.61 -8.68 -0.85
C ALA A 50 -1.85 -8.46 -2.36
N ARG A 51 -3.04 -7.95 -2.74
CA ARG A 51 -3.33 -7.62 -4.14
C ARG A 51 -2.45 -6.47 -4.64
N ALA A 52 -2.24 -5.44 -3.83
CA ALA A 52 -1.36 -4.33 -4.18
C ALA A 52 0.09 -4.80 -4.39
N ALA A 53 0.63 -5.62 -3.47
CA ALA A 53 1.95 -6.21 -3.59
C ALA A 53 2.11 -6.99 -4.90
N LEU A 54 1.13 -7.85 -5.23
CA LEU A 54 1.13 -8.63 -6.46
C LEU A 54 1.16 -7.76 -7.73
N LEU A 55 0.36 -6.67 -7.75
CA LEU A 55 0.30 -5.76 -8.89
C LEU A 55 1.57 -4.93 -9.07
N LEU A 56 2.22 -4.59 -7.95
CA LEU A 56 3.47 -3.85 -7.93
C LEU A 56 4.70 -4.75 -8.15
N GLY A 57 4.54 -6.08 -8.07
CA GLY A 57 5.67 -7.00 -8.03
C GLY A 57 6.58 -6.78 -6.81
N ALA A 58 6.00 -6.30 -5.71
CA ALA A 58 6.73 -5.86 -4.53
C ALA A 58 6.72 -6.92 -3.42
N ASP A 59 7.89 -7.17 -2.82
CA ASP A 59 8.00 -7.95 -1.58
C ASP A 59 7.77 -7.04 -0.37
N LEU A 60 6.58 -7.14 0.24
CA LEU A 60 6.26 -6.36 1.42
C LEU A 60 6.79 -6.95 2.72
N ASP A 61 7.57 -8.03 2.72
CA ASP A 61 8.32 -8.44 3.91
C ASP A 61 9.68 -7.73 4.01
N ASP A 62 10.15 -7.13 2.91
CA ASP A 62 11.36 -6.31 2.87
C ASP A 62 11.08 -4.87 3.40
N PRO A 63 11.78 -4.41 4.46
CA PRO A 63 11.62 -3.06 5.00
C PRO A 63 12.06 -1.96 4.01
N ASP A 64 13.02 -2.21 3.12
CA ASP A 64 13.48 -1.23 2.14
C ASP A 64 12.42 -1.01 1.06
N VAL A 65 11.78 -2.09 0.59
CA VAL A 65 10.63 -2.02 -0.33
C VAL A 65 9.46 -1.25 0.30
N ARG A 66 9.16 -1.51 1.58
CA ARG A 66 8.11 -0.77 2.30
C ARG A 66 8.43 0.73 2.38
N MET A 67 9.69 1.07 2.65
CA MET A 67 10.14 2.45 2.73
C MET A 67 10.02 3.15 1.37
N GLU A 68 10.51 2.54 0.30
CA GLU A 68 10.41 3.07 -1.07
C GLU A 68 8.95 3.34 -1.46
N LEU A 69 8.07 2.36 -1.24
CA LEU A 69 6.64 2.50 -1.54
C LEU A 69 5.97 3.59 -0.71
N TRP A 70 6.32 3.71 0.58
CA TRP A 70 5.80 4.78 1.43
C TRP A 70 6.22 6.16 0.93
N PHE A 71 7.48 6.31 0.53
CA PHE A 71 7.96 7.55 -0.08
C PHE A 71 7.24 7.85 -1.40
N ALA A 72 7.12 6.85 -2.28
CA ALA A 72 6.40 7.01 -3.55
C ALA A 72 4.95 7.46 -3.32
N LEU A 73 4.22 6.82 -2.40
CA LEU A 73 2.81 7.11 -2.11
C LEU A 73 2.56 8.47 -1.44
N ARG A 74 3.58 9.08 -0.83
CA ARG A 74 3.52 10.40 -0.21
C ARG A 74 3.90 11.55 -1.14
N HIS A 75 4.65 11.26 -2.21
CA HIS A 75 5.24 12.26 -3.10
C HIS A 75 4.89 12.03 -4.58
N SER A 76 3.86 11.22 -4.84
CA SER A 76 3.25 10.96 -6.15
C SER A 76 2.17 11.95 -6.49
#